data_AF-A0AAD7F1C4-F1
#
_entry.id   AF-A0AAD7F1C4-F1
#
_cell.length_a   1.000
_cell.length_b   1.000
_cell.length_c   1.000
_cell.angle_alpha   90.00
_cell.angle_beta   90.00
_cell.angle_gamma   90.00
#
_symmetry.space_group_name_H-M   'P 1'
#
loop_
_entity.id
_entity.type
_entity.pdbx_description
1 polymer ?
#
loop_
_entity_poly.entity_id
_entity_poly.type
_entity_poly.pdbx_seq_one_letter_code
_entity_poly.pdbx_strand_id
1 'polypeptide(L)'
;MRMVDKLGFGRVFVAGDAAHCHSPTGGQGVQDAANLGWKLALVASGRAPAALLDSYSAERLHVIAEMLKLTTALYEKSGRRKRVDPGLGARGQAWDTWCEHARKHHRVRGRREQHSSGPGRCVRRGGGGGGARAGRYRAPDAPGLVGAEEIATRLFNVFGPAAHTVLVFGGDAAMQEGVKRALRRWPTGTKHTVLVRRAGENGERAVVGKALEDREGDAYAEYSSGMAEGEASIVIVRPDEMIGAVIFG
;
A
#
# COMPACT_ATOMS: atom_id res chain seq x y z
N MET A 1 14.17 24.34 -1.48
CA MET A 1 14.09 22.88 -1.26
C MET A 1 14.99 22.19 -2.28
N ARG A 2 15.52 21.00 -1.99
CA ARG A 2 16.48 20.27 -2.85
C ARG A 2 16.09 18.79 -2.97
N MET A 3 16.40 18.16 -4.10
CA MET A 3 16.30 16.71 -4.32
C MET A 3 17.37 16.23 -5.29
N VAL A 4 17.77 14.97 -5.16
CA VAL A 4 18.60 14.27 -6.16
C VAL A 4 17.79 13.90 -7.40
N ASP A 5 18.48 13.71 -8.52
CA ASP A 5 17.94 13.21 -9.79
C ASP A 5 17.77 11.68 -9.79
N LYS A 6 18.59 10.97 -9.04
CA LYS A 6 18.55 9.51 -8.89
C LYS A 6 18.73 9.07 -7.44
N LEU A 7 17.89 8.15 -6.97
CA LEU A 7 17.94 7.64 -5.59
C LEU A 7 18.89 6.44 -5.40
N GLY A 8 19.33 5.83 -6.49
CA GLY A 8 20.28 4.71 -6.43
C GLY A 8 21.07 4.52 -7.70
N PHE A 9 22.33 4.13 -7.56
CA PHE A 9 23.22 3.79 -8.66
C PHE A 9 24.10 2.60 -8.28
N GLY A 10 23.97 1.50 -9.03
CA GLY A 10 24.67 0.26 -8.73
C GLY A 10 24.28 -0.29 -7.35
N ARG A 11 25.22 -0.22 -6.40
CA ARG A 11 25.05 -0.72 -5.02
C ARG A 11 24.85 0.38 -3.98
N VAL A 12 24.80 1.64 -4.41
CA VAL A 12 24.69 2.81 -3.52
C VAL A 12 23.29 3.41 -3.66
N PHE A 13 22.65 3.66 -2.52
CA PHE A 13 21.30 4.21 -2.44
C PHE A 13 21.25 5.35 -1.41
N VAL A 14 20.42 6.35 -1.65
CA VAL A 14 20.16 7.47 -0.75
C VAL A 14 18.67 7.52 -0.41
N ALA A 15 18.34 7.87 0.83
CA ALA A 15 16.97 7.94 1.35
C ALA A 15 16.82 9.11 2.33
N GLY A 16 15.60 9.63 2.49
CA GLY A 16 15.32 10.72 3.42
C GLY A 16 16.10 11.99 3.11
N ASP A 17 16.59 12.67 4.15
CA ASP A 17 17.24 13.97 4.03
C ASP A 17 18.50 13.96 3.13
N ALA A 18 19.17 12.81 2.99
CA ALA A 18 20.28 12.65 2.05
C ALA A 18 19.83 12.70 0.58
N ALA A 19 18.57 12.35 0.30
CA ALA A 19 17.98 12.34 -1.02
C ALA A 19 17.17 13.61 -1.33
N HIS A 20 16.48 14.17 -0.33
CA HIS A 20 15.64 15.36 -0.48
C HIS A 20 15.51 16.12 0.84
N CYS A 21 15.52 17.45 0.78
CA CYS A 21 15.34 18.29 1.96
C CYS A 21 14.16 19.26 1.75
N HIS A 22 13.21 19.20 2.68
CA HIS A 22 12.07 20.10 2.80
C HIS A 22 11.88 20.58 4.25
N SER A 23 10.94 21.50 4.47
CA SER A 23 10.55 21.94 5.81
C SER A 23 10.22 20.72 6.71
N PRO A 24 10.63 20.67 8.00
CA PRO A 24 10.71 19.46 8.84
C PRO A 24 9.38 18.73 9.16
N THR A 25 8.30 19.03 8.46
CA THR A 25 6.99 18.43 8.70
C THR A 25 6.90 17.04 8.06
N GLY A 26 6.96 15.96 8.85
CA GLY A 26 6.24 14.71 8.51
C GLY A 26 7.02 13.39 8.29
N GLY A 27 8.27 13.24 8.73
CA GLY A 27 8.91 11.91 8.83
C GLY A 27 9.07 11.13 7.50
N GLN A 28 9.20 11.85 6.38
CA GLN A 28 9.12 11.29 5.02
C GLN A 28 10.26 10.31 4.68
N GLY A 29 11.45 10.50 5.26
CA GLY A 29 12.58 9.59 5.04
C GLY A 29 12.35 8.15 5.51
N VAL A 30 11.43 7.94 6.46
CA VAL A 30 11.08 6.58 6.94
C VAL A 30 10.38 5.77 5.85
N GLN A 31 9.53 6.42 5.03
CA GLN A 31 8.85 5.72 3.94
C GLN A 31 9.80 5.34 2.80
N ASP A 32 10.82 6.15 2.54
CA ASP A 32 11.87 5.82 1.58
C ASP A 32 12.63 4.57 2.03
N ALA A 33 13.02 4.53 3.31
CA ALA A 33 13.70 3.39 3.91
C ALA A 33 12.81 2.13 3.93
N ALA A 34 11.53 2.27 4.25
CA ALA A 34 10.57 1.16 4.24
C ALA A 34 10.43 0.54 2.84
N ASN A 35 10.29 1.37 1.80
CA ASN A 35 10.20 0.90 0.41
C ASN A 35 11.50 0.21 -0.06
N LEU A 36 12.66 0.77 0.29
CA LEU A 36 13.95 0.20 -0.12
C LEU A 36 14.32 -1.06 0.67
N GLY A 37 14.02 -1.11 1.97
CA GLY A 37 14.46 -2.15 2.89
C GLY A 37 14.02 -3.55 2.48
N TRP A 38 12.73 -3.74 2.15
CA TRP A 38 12.23 -5.06 1.74
C TRP A 38 12.82 -5.50 0.39
N LYS A 39 13.03 -4.56 -0.54
CA LYS A 39 13.65 -4.85 -1.85
C LYS A 39 15.09 -5.30 -1.68
N LEU A 40 15.86 -4.59 -0.86
CA LEU A 40 17.23 -4.96 -0.51
C LEU A 40 17.28 -6.33 0.15
N ALA A 41 16.40 -6.62 1.12
CA ALA A 41 16.36 -7.91 1.79
C ALA A 41 16.12 -9.08 0.81
N LEU A 42 15.19 -8.92 -0.14
CA LEU A 42 14.91 -9.96 -1.13
C LEU A 42 16.06 -10.15 -2.13
N VAL A 43 16.69 -9.06 -2.59
CA VAL A 43 17.82 -9.15 -3.53
C VAL A 43 19.07 -9.71 -2.84
N ALA A 44 19.39 -9.24 -1.63
CA ALA A 44 20.53 -9.71 -0.87
C ALA A 44 20.42 -11.19 -0.48
N SER A 45 19.19 -11.69 -0.26
CA SER A 45 18.94 -13.11 0.01
C SER A 45 18.80 -13.98 -1.24
N GLY A 46 19.01 -13.43 -2.45
CA GLY A 46 18.88 -14.17 -3.71
C GLY A 46 17.44 -14.57 -4.05
N ARG A 47 16.44 -13.97 -3.39
CA ARG A 47 15.01 -14.27 -3.54
C ARG A 47 14.31 -13.36 -4.55
N ALA A 48 14.98 -12.32 -5.04
CA ALA A 48 14.53 -11.45 -6.11
C ALA A 48 15.69 -11.01 -7.01
N PRO A 49 15.43 -10.70 -8.30
CA PRO A 49 16.45 -10.18 -9.19
C PRO A 49 16.89 -8.77 -8.79
N ALA A 50 18.15 -8.41 -9.07
CA ALA A 50 18.70 -7.08 -8.79
C ALA A 50 17.90 -5.93 -9.43
N ALA A 51 17.26 -6.19 -10.58
CA ALA A 51 16.37 -5.24 -11.26
C ALA A 51 15.19 -4.75 -10.39
N LEU A 52 14.84 -5.47 -9.31
CA LEU A 52 13.85 -4.98 -8.34
C LEU A 52 14.30 -3.66 -7.69
N LEU A 53 15.60 -3.44 -7.50
CA LEU A 53 16.14 -2.23 -6.87
C LEU A 53 15.99 -1.00 -7.78
N ASP A 54 15.95 -1.17 -9.10
CA ASP A 54 15.72 -0.07 -10.04
C ASP A 54 14.33 0.55 -9.85
N SER A 55 13.37 -0.24 -9.35
CA SER A 55 12.02 0.25 -9.01
C SER A 55 12.02 1.29 -7.89
N TYR A 56 13.03 1.33 -7.02
CA TYR A 56 13.08 2.29 -5.91
C TYR A 56 13.13 3.73 -6.42
N SER A 57 14.05 4.01 -7.35
CA SER A 57 14.15 5.34 -7.97
C SER A 57 12.88 5.68 -8.75
N ALA A 58 12.37 4.73 -9.54
CA ALA A 58 11.17 4.94 -10.36
C ALA A 58 9.91 5.23 -9.53
N GLU A 59 9.74 4.56 -8.39
CA GLU A 59 8.58 4.74 -7.52
C GLU A 59 8.67 6.02 -6.68
N ARG A 60 9.84 6.32 -6.10
CA ARG A 60 9.95 7.35 -5.07
C ARG A 60 10.26 8.75 -5.60
N LEU A 61 10.98 8.88 -6.72
CA LEU A 61 11.35 10.21 -7.25
C LEU A 61 10.12 11.07 -7.58
N HIS A 62 9.10 10.48 -8.19
CA HIS A 62 7.89 11.21 -8.54
C HIS A 62 7.12 11.65 -7.29
N VAL A 63 6.99 10.76 -6.29
CA VAL A 63 6.33 11.06 -5.01
C VAL A 63 7.06 12.20 -4.27
N ILE A 64 8.40 12.15 -4.23
CA ILE A 64 9.23 13.21 -3.63
C ILE A 64 9.01 14.53 -4.38
N ALA A 65 9.04 14.51 -5.71
CA ALA A 65 8.86 15.73 -6.52
C ALA A 65 7.47 16.37 -6.31
N GLU A 66 6.40 15.58 -6.25
CA GLU A 66 5.05 16.09 -5.96
C GLU A 66 4.95 16.66 -4.54
N MET A 67 5.51 15.96 -3.56
CA MET A 67 5.54 16.44 -2.18
C MET A 67 6.34 17.73 -2.03
N LEU A 68 7.45 17.88 -2.74
CA LEU A 68 8.23 19.13 -2.76
C LEU A 68 7.44 20.29 -3.36
N LYS A 69 6.67 20.07 -4.43
CA LYS A 69 5.79 21.11 -5.01
C LYS A 69 4.75 21.56 -3.99
N LEU A 70 4.11 20.61 -3.30
CA LEU A 70 3.08 20.90 -2.29
C LEU A 70 3.66 21.66 -1.09
N THR A 71 4.77 21.18 -0.54
CA THR A 71 5.41 21.80 0.63
C THR A 71 5.98 23.18 0.30
N THR A 72 6.51 23.38 -0.92
CA THR A 72 6.92 24.72 -1.40
C THR A 72 5.74 25.67 -1.46
N ALA A 73 4.61 25.25 -2.06
CA ALA A 73 3.41 26.08 -2.16
C ALA A 73 2.83 26.43 -0.77
N LEU A 74 2.88 25.50 0.19
CA LEU A 74 2.46 25.75 1.57
C LEU A 74 3.40 26.72 2.29
N TYR A 75 4.72 26.55 2.14
CA TYR A 75 5.71 27.44 2.72
C TYR A 75 5.52 28.89 2.22
N GLU A 76 5.37 29.08 0.91
CA GLU A 76 5.10 30.39 0.31
C GLU A 76 3.80 31.03 0.81
N LYS A 77 2.75 30.22 1.03
CA LYS A 77 1.48 30.70 1.62
C LYS A 77 1.63 31.08 3.09
N SER A 78 2.39 30.31 3.88
CA SER A 78 2.66 30.62 5.29
C SER A 78 3.49 31.89 5.46
N GLY A 79 4.45 32.15 4.56
CA GLY A 79 5.25 33.37 4.54
C GLY A 79 4.47 34.64 4.19
N ARG A 80 3.26 34.50 3.60
CA ARG A 80 2.38 35.62 3.22
C ARG A 80 1.33 36.00 4.26
N ARG A 81 1.16 35.27 5.38
CA ARG A 81 0.28 35.68 6.49
C ARG A 81 1.02 36.67 7.40
N LYS A 82 0.87 37.98 7.12
CA LYS A 82 1.12 39.03 8.11
C LYS A 82 0.01 39.01 9.16
N ARG A 83 0.42 39.20 10.43
CA ARG A 83 -0.31 39.16 11.71
C ARG A 83 -0.59 37.76 12.28
N VAL A 84 0.29 37.39 13.21
CA VAL A 84 0.11 36.36 14.23
C VAL A 84 -0.85 36.91 15.29
N ASP A 85 -1.95 36.21 15.55
CA ASP A 85 -2.77 36.43 16.75
C ASP A 85 -2.03 35.78 17.94
N PRO A 86 -1.67 36.52 19.01
CA PRO A 86 -0.77 36.02 20.06
C PRO A 86 -1.33 34.84 20.88
N GLY A 87 -2.61 34.51 20.74
CA GLY A 87 -3.32 33.54 21.59
C GLY A 87 -3.19 32.07 21.21
N LEU A 88 -2.83 31.72 19.96
CA LEU A 88 -2.64 30.33 19.55
C LEU A 88 -1.19 30.09 19.10
N GLY A 89 -0.39 29.49 19.98
CA GLY A 89 1.00 29.13 19.71
C GLY A 89 1.15 28.34 18.40
N ALA A 90 2.26 28.58 17.71
CA ALA A 90 2.57 28.05 16.37
C ALA A 90 2.40 26.53 16.21
N ARG A 91 2.43 25.76 17.31
CA ARG A 91 2.16 24.31 17.34
C ARG A 91 0.68 23.95 17.08
N GLY A 92 -0.27 24.76 17.55
CA GLY A 92 -1.70 24.49 17.36
C GLY A 92 -2.15 24.68 15.91
N GLN A 93 -1.67 25.75 15.27
CA GLN A 93 -2.06 26.08 13.89
C GLN A 93 -1.49 25.10 12.86
N ALA A 94 -0.27 24.59 13.07
CA ALA A 94 0.31 23.54 12.24
C ALA A 94 -0.46 22.21 12.37
N TRP A 95 -0.95 21.90 13.57
CA TRP A 95 -1.77 20.72 13.84
C TRP A 95 -3.17 20.81 13.20
N ASP A 96 -3.80 21.99 13.25
CA ASP A 96 -5.10 22.21 12.62
C ASP A 96 -5.03 22.15 11.10
N THR A 97 -3.97 22.75 10.51
CA THR A 97 -3.72 22.67 9.06
C THR A 97 -3.43 21.23 8.63
N TRP A 98 -2.72 20.46 9.46
CA TRP A 98 -2.50 19.02 9.26
C TRP A 98 -3.79 18.22 9.39
N CYS A 99 -4.63 18.47 10.40
CA CYS A 99 -5.93 17.82 10.55
C CYS A 99 -6.85 18.14 9.37
N GLU A 100 -6.85 19.37 8.87
CA GLU A 100 -7.59 19.74 7.66
C GLU A 100 -7.05 19.07 6.40
N HIS A 101 -5.74 18.92 6.25
CA HIS A 101 -5.13 18.20 5.13
C HIS A 101 -5.35 16.69 5.22
N ALA A 102 -5.15 16.08 6.39
CA ALA A 102 -5.44 14.67 6.65
C ALA A 102 -6.93 14.37 6.44
N ARG A 103 -7.85 15.27 6.84
CA ARG A 103 -9.28 15.19 6.51
C ARG A 103 -9.57 15.32 5.02
N LYS A 104 -8.82 16.15 4.28
CA LYS A 104 -8.93 16.24 2.80
C LYS A 104 -8.39 14.99 2.09
N HIS A 105 -7.43 14.28 2.67
CA HIS A 105 -6.94 13.00 2.14
C HIS A 105 -7.78 11.79 2.60
N HIS A 106 -8.44 11.86 3.76
CA HIS A 106 -9.37 10.81 4.23
C HIS A 106 -10.82 10.97 3.73
N ARG A 107 -11.20 12.16 3.20
CA ARG A 107 -12.59 12.46 2.83
C ARG A 107 -12.71 13.12 1.45
N VAL A 108 -12.23 12.42 0.41
CA VAL A 108 -12.60 12.65 -1.01
C VAL A 108 -12.70 11.27 -1.68
N ARG A 109 -13.82 10.56 -1.57
CA ARG A 109 -14.87 10.54 -2.62
C ARG A 109 -14.53 11.47 -3.81
N GLY A 110 -13.88 10.91 -4.82
CA GLY A 110 -13.89 11.46 -6.19
C GLY A 110 -12.87 12.55 -6.51
N ARG A 111 -11.56 12.27 -6.48
CA ARG A 111 -10.60 12.91 -7.41
C ARG A 111 -9.49 11.93 -7.77
N ARG A 112 -9.39 11.62 -9.07
CA ARG A 112 -8.44 10.67 -9.67
C ARG A 112 -7.02 11.24 -9.62
N GLU A 113 -6.16 10.68 -8.78
CA GLU A 113 -4.70 10.85 -8.85
C GLU A 113 -4.11 9.83 -9.85
N GLN A 114 -3.38 10.34 -10.83
CA GLN A 114 -2.82 9.58 -11.95
C GLN A 114 -1.30 9.45 -11.75
N HIS A 115 -0.79 8.25 -11.96
CA HIS A 115 0.59 7.78 -11.86
C HIS A 115 0.84 6.97 -13.13
N SER A 116 1.93 7.20 -13.85
CA SER A 116 2.33 6.38 -14.99
C SER A 116 3.10 5.14 -14.53
N SER A 117 2.86 4.03 -15.21
CA SER A 117 3.37 2.69 -14.93
C SER A 117 4.86 2.54 -15.23
N GLY A 118 5.66 2.15 -14.22
CA GLY A 118 7.05 1.67 -14.37
C GLY A 118 7.11 0.17 -14.74
N PRO A 119 8.30 -0.39 -15.06
CA PRO A 119 8.46 -1.66 -15.75
C PRO A 119 8.36 -2.91 -14.84
N GLY A 120 7.58 -2.84 -13.76
CA GLY A 120 6.96 -4.02 -13.15
C GLY A 120 5.63 -4.20 -13.85
N ARG A 121 5.52 -5.16 -14.77
CA ARG A 121 4.35 -5.35 -15.63
C ARG A 121 3.08 -5.60 -14.78
N CYS A 122 2.35 -4.53 -14.43
CA CYS A 122 1.03 -4.59 -13.82
C CYS A 122 0.08 -5.24 -14.83
N VAL A 123 -0.25 -6.52 -14.61
CA VAL A 123 -1.27 -7.19 -15.41
C VAL A 123 -2.63 -6.64 -14.99
N ARG A 124 -3.23 -5.83 -15.86
CA ARG A 124 -4.63 -5.43 -15.78
C ARG A 124 -5.46 -6.43 -16.60
N ARG A 125 -6.42 -7.10 -15.96
CA ARG A 125 -7.58 -7.73 -16.63
C ARG A 125 -8.85 -7.27 -15.90
N GLY A 126 -9.77 -6.60 -16.61
CA GLY A 126 -11.00 -5.96 -16.08
C GLY A 126 -10.69 -4.68 -15.27
N GLY A 127 -11.51 -3.64 -15.11
CA GLY A 127 -12.92 -3.30 -15.36
C GLY A 127 -13.21 -2.17 -14.36
N GLY A 128 -13.74 -1.01 -14.77
CA GLY A 128 -13.68 0.23 -13.98
C GLY A 128 -14.57 0.23 -12.72
N GLY A 129 -13.95 0.27 -11.54
CA GLY A 129 -14.62 0.45 -10.24
C GLY A 129 -13.70 1.16 -9.22
N GLY A 130 -14.28 1.76 -8.18
CA GLY A 130 -13.61 2.62 -7.20
C GLY A 130 -12.81 1.92 -6.08
N GLY A 131 -12.60 0.60 -6.16
CA GLY A 131 -11.90 -0.18 -5.14
C GLY A 131 -10.38 -0.23 -5.26
N ALA A 132 -9.77 -1.08 -4.43
CA ALA A 132 -8.34 -1.40 -4.37
C ALA A 132 -7.69 -1.43 -5.77
N ARG A 133 -6.71 -0.55 -6.02
CA ARG A 133 -6.00 -0.48 -7.32
C ARG A 133 -4.51 -0.74 -7.16
N ALA A 134 -3.99 -1.61 -8.01
CA ALA A 134 -2.57 -1.92 -8.09
C ALA A 134 -1.71 -0.67 -8.37
N GLY A 135 -0.59 -0.58 -7.65
CA GLY A 135 0.50 0.39 -7.84
C GLY A 135 0.20 1.83 -7.41
N ARG A 136 -1.01 2.13 -6.93
CA ARG A 136 -1.44 3.52 -6.67
C ARG A 136 -1.81 3.81 -5.22
N TYR A 137 -2.24 2.79 -4.49
CA TYR A 137 -2.81 2.98 -3.15
C TYR A 137 -2.17 2.03 -2.16
N ARG A 138 -1.97 2.54 -0.94
CA ARG A 138 -1.79 1.69 0.24
C ARG A 138 -3.02 0.81 0.36
N ALA A 139 -2.81 -0.44 0.74
CA ALA A 139 -3.88 -1.37 1.05
C ALA A 139 -4.80 -0.74 2.12
N PRO A 140 -6.11 -0.56 1.87
CA PRO A 140 -7.06 -0.11 2.89
C PRO A 140 -7.08 -1.03 4.12
N ASP A 141 -7.24 -0.45 5.32
CA ASP A 141 -7.53 -1.29 6.50
C ASP A 141 -8.97 -1.81 6.40
N ALA A 142 -9.20 -2.99 6.97
CA ALA A 142 -10.54 -3.52 7.19
C ALA A 142 -10.58 -4.15 8.59
N PRO A 143 -11.33 -3.56 9.54
CA PRO A 143 -11.55 -4.15 10.86
C PRO A 143 -12.55 -5.31 10.80
N GLY A 144 -12.82 -5.95 11.94
CA GLY A 144 -13.91 -6.93 12.05
C GLY A 144 -13.61 -8.30 11.42
N LEU A 145 -12.35 -8.59 11.09
CA LEU A 145 -11.95 -9.90 10.57
C LEU A 145 -11.81 -10.90 11.70
N VAL A 146 -12.43 -12.08 11.60
CA VAL A 146 -12.36 -13.10 12.66
C VAL A 146 -11.73 -14.38 12.12
N GLY A 147 -10.72 -14.88 12.83
CA GLY A 147 -10.09 -16.16 12.52
C GLY A 147 -10.68 -17.33 13.32
N ALA A 148 -10.13 -18.52 13.14
CA ALA A 148 -10.53 -19.73 13.87
C ALA A 148 -10.42 -19.63 15.40
N GLU A 149 -9.66 -18.67 15.91
CA GLU A 149 -9.51 -18.41 17.36
C GLU A 149 -10.64 -17.53 17.92
N GLU A 150 -11.60 -17.10 17.08
CA GLU A 150 -12.69 -16.18 17.45
C GLU A 150 -12.21 -14.80 17.98
N ILE A 151 -10.93 -14.48 17.76
CA ILE A 151 -10.35 -13.18 18.09
C ILE A 151 -10.49 -12.27 16.87
N ALA A 152 -11.17 -11.14 17.07
CA ALA A 152 -11.26 -10.09 16.08
C ALA A 152 -9.89 -9.47 15.80
N THR A 153 -9.58 -9.32 14.51
CA THR A 153 -8.38 -8.70 13.98
C THR A 153 -8.73 -7.74 12.85
N ARG A 154 -7.71 -7.10 12.29
CA ARG A 154 -7.80 -6.18 11.15
C ARG A 154 -6.75 -6.54 10.12
N LEU A 155 -6.97 -6.17 8.86
CA LEU A 155 -6.01 -6.45 7.78
C LEU A 155 -4.60 -5.91 8.07
N PHE A 156 -4.48 -4.75 8.74
CA PHE A 156 -3.18 -4.20 9.10
C PHE A 156 -2.36 -5.10 10.03
N ASN A 157 -3.00 -5.91 10.88
CA ASN A 157 -2.30 -6.87 11.74
C ASN A 157 -1.90 -8.14 10.99
N VAL A 158 -2.45 -8.33 9.79
CA VAL A 158 -2.14 -9.47 8.92
C VAL A 158 -0.94 -9.14 8.04
N PHE A 159 -0.83 -7.89 7.60
CA PHE A 159 0.31 -7.42 6.82
C PHE A 159 1.60 -7.44 7.64
N GLY A 160 2.73 -7.61 6.95
CA GLY A 160 4.03 -7.64 7.61
C GLY A 160 5.16 -7.16 6.70
N PRO A 161 6.24 -6.60 7.27
CA PRO A 161 7.32 -5.97 6.50
C PRO A 161 8.27 -6.97 5.82
N ALA A 162 8.11 -8.28 6.09
CA ALA A 162 9.03 -9.31 5.63
C ALA A 162 8.52 -10.11 4.42
N ALA A 163 7.22 -10.10 4.15
CA ALA A 163 6.60 -10.96 3.16
C ALA A 163 5.41 -10.28 2.47
N HIS A 164 5.19 -10.62 1.21
CA HIS A 164 4.00 -10.19 0.48
C HIS A 164 2.77 -10.88 1.07
N THR A 165 1.68 -10.14 1.21
CA THR A 165 0.37 -10.70 1.58
C THR A 165 -0.40 -11.01 0.31
N VAL A 166 -0.85 -12.25 0.16
CA VAL A 166 -1.78 -12.61 -0.91
C VAL A 166 -3.14 -12.77 -0.27
N LEU A 167 -4.02 -11.80 -0.50
CA LEU A 167 -5.42 -11.86 -0.10
C LEU A 167 -6.21 -12.55 -1.21
N VAL A 168 -7.03 -13.53 -0.83
CA VAL A 168 -7.94 -14.23 -1.73
C VAL A 168 -9.35 -14.01 -1.20
N PHE A 169 -10.23 -13.46 -2.02
CA PHE A 169 -11.64 -13.21 -1.70
C PHE A 169 -12.49 -14.13 -2.56
N GLY A 170 -13.35 -14.94 -1.93
CA GLY A 170 -14.19 -15.90 -2.63
C GLY A 170 -13.42 -17.03 -3.34
N GLY A 171 -14.04 -17.58 -4.37
CA GLY A 171 -13.49 -18.68 -5.19
C GLY A 171 -13.76 -20.07 -4.63
N ASP A 172 -14.06 -21.01 -5.53
CA ASP A 172 -14.26 -22.42 -5.20
C ASP A 172 -12.94 -23.11 -4.80
N ALA A 173 -13.04 -24.37 -4.32
CA ALA A 173 -11.88 -25.14 -3.91
C ALA A 173 -10.87 -25.35 -5.06
N ALA A 174 -11.34 -25.42 -6.31
CA ALA A 174 -10.49 -25.60 -7.49
C ALA A 174 -9.66 -24.35 -7.79
N MET A 175 -10.26 -23.17 -7.73
CA MET A 175 -9.60 -21.87 -7.86
C MET A 175 -8.57 -21.69 -6.75
N GLN A 176 -8.92 -21.99 -5.50
CA GLN A 176 -8.01 -21.93 -4.37
C GLN A 176 -6.79 -22.84 -4.59
N GLU A 177 -6.97 -24.09 -5.03
CA GLU A 177 -5.85 -24.99 -5.34
C GLU A 177 -5.02 -24.48 -6.54
N GLY A 178 -5.65 -23.83 -7.51
CA GLY A 178 -4.98 -23.12 -8.60
C GLY A 178 -4.06 -22.01 -8.11
N VAL A 179 -4.56 -21.15 -7.21
CA VAL A 179 -3.77 -20.09 -6.56
C VAL A 179 -2.61 -20.69 -5.77
N LYS A 180 -2.86 -21.73 -4.98
CA LYS A 180 -1.83 -22.45 -4.22
C LYS A 180 -0.72 -22.94 -5.14
N ARG A 181 -1.08 -23.57 -6.27
CA ARG A 181 -0.14 -24.10 -7.26
C ARG A 181 0.67 -22.98 -7.90
N ALA A 182 0.05 -21.87 -8.26
CA ALA A 182 0.75 -20.71 -8.82
C ALA A 182 1.78 -20.13 -7.82
N LEU A 183 1.40 -20.04 -6.55
CA LEU A 183 2.25 -19.52 -5.48
C LEU A 183 3.43 -20.43 -5.11
N ARG A 184 3.44 -21.71 -5.51
CA ARG A 184 4.60 -22.61 -5.30
C ARG A 184 5.87 -22.13 -5.99
N ARG A 185 5.76 -21.33 -7.05
CA ARG A 185 6.91 -20.77 -7.79
C ARG A 185 7.63 -19.67 -7.02
N TRP A 186 6.98 -19.09 -6.01
CA TRP A 186 7.58 -18.02 -5.21
C TRP A 186 8.49 -18.62 -4.13
N PRO A 187 9.65 -18.00 -3.83
CA PRO A 187 10.56 -18.48 -2.79
C PRO A 187 9.86 -18.65 -1.42
N THR A 188 10.36 -19.58 -0.62
CA THR A 188 9.81 -19.85 0.72
C THR A 188 10.04 -18.63 1.63
N GLY A 189 9.01 -18.27 2.40
CA GLY A 189 9.08 -17.16 3.36
C GLY A 189 8.98 -15.75 2.76
N THR A 190 8.70 -15.60 1.46
CA THR A 190 8.49 -14.28 0.82
C THR A 190 7.03 -13.89 0.68
N LYS A 191 6.13 -14.79 1.08
CA LYS A 191 4.68 -14.64 0.97
C LYS A 191 3.98 -15.27 2.17
N HIS A 192 2.83 -14.72 2.50
CA HIS A 192 1.80 -15.37 3.30
C HIS A 192 0.47 -15.21 2.56
N THR A 193 -0.42 -16.17 2.71
CA THR A 193 -1.70 -16.18 2.00
C THR A 193 -2.84 -16.20 3.00
N VAL A 194 -3.87 -15.43 2.69
CA VAL A 194 -5.02 -15.20 3.56
C VAL A 194 -6.26 -15.32 2.70
N LEU A 195 -7.13 -16.25 3.07
CA LEU A 195 -8.45 -16.39 2.49
C LEU A 195 -9.43 -15.55 3.32
N VAL A 196 -10.11 -14.60 2.70
CA VAL A 196 -11.17 -13.79 3.30
C VAL A 196 -12.51 -14.33 2.80
N ARG A 197 -13.39 -14.68 3.73
CA ARG A 197 -14.73 -15.22 3.47
C ARG A 197 -15.80 -14.25 3.91
N ARG A 198 -17.00 -14.32 3.33
CA ARG A 198 -18.13 -13.52 3.85
C ARG A 198 -18.67 -14.15 5.13
N ALA A 199 -19.29 -13.30 5.95
CA ALA A 199 -20.01 -13.75 7.14
C ALA A 199 -21.01 -14.87 6.81
N GLY A 200 -20.93 -15.99 7.53
CA GLY A 200 -21.84 -17.13 7.36
C GLY A 200 -21.55 -18.05 6.17
N GLU A 201 -20.50 -17.78 5.38
CA GLU A 201 -19.99 -18.76 4.41
C GLU A 201 -19.22 -19.86 5.15
N ASN A 202 -19.96 -20.90 5.56
CA ASN A 202 -19.39 -22.15 6.09
C ASN A 202 -18.69 -22.93 4.96
N GLY A 203 -17.49 -22.48 4.60
CA GLY A 203 -16.62 -23.21 3.68
C GLY A 203 -15.80 -24.28 4.40
N GLU A 204 -15.57 -25.41 3.74
CA GLU A 204 -14.56 -26.42 4.12
C GLU A 204 -13.23 -25.77 4.50
N ARG A 205 -12.41 -26.46 5.30
CA ARG A 205 -11.10 -25.98 5.79
C ARG A 205 -10.31 -25.27 4.68
N ALA A 206 -9.76 -24.08 4.99
CA ALA A 206 -9.02 -23.27 4.02
C ALA A 206 -7.97 -24.11 3.27
N VAL A 207 -8.13 -24.22 1.95
CA VAL A 207 -7.18 -24.93 1.08
C VAL A 207 -5.86 -24.16 0.99
N VAL A 208 -5.94 -22.84 1.21
CA VAL A 208 -4.84 -21.89 1.08
C VAL A 208 -4.76 -20.99 2.31
N GLY A 209 -3.63 -21.06 3.00
CA GLY A 209 -3.24 -20.07 4.01
C GLY A 209 -4.17 -19.99 5.22
N LYS A 210 -4.14 -18.84 5.90
CA LYS A 210 -5.02 -18.55 7.05
C LYS A 210 -6.39 -18.10 6.53
N ALA A 211 -7.47 -18.67 7.04
CA ALA A 211 -8.82 -18.14 6.77
C ALA A 211 -9.22 -17.09 7.80
N LEU A 212 -9.84 -16.02 7.31
CA LEU A 212 -10.48 -14.96 8.06
C LEU A 212 -11.89 -14.75 7.51
N GLU A 213 -12.84 -14.53 8.40
CA GLU A 213 -14.22 -14.18 8.08
C GLU A 213 -14.40 -12.66 8.19
N ASP A 214 -14.95 -12.05 7.14
CA ASP A 214 -15.32 -10.64 7.09
C ASP A 214 -16.76 -10.47 7.58
N ARG A 215 -16.90 -10.20 8.89
CA ARG A 215 -18.21 -10.08 9.55
C ARG A 215 -18.92 -8.77 9.22
N GLU A 216 -18.15 -7.70 9.08
CA GLU A 216 -18.66 -6.34 8.85
C GLU A 216 -18.79 -6.03 7.35
N GLY A 217 -18.09 -6.79 6.49
CA GLY A 217 -18.16 -6.65 5.03
C GLY A 217 -17.21 -5.59 4.46
N ASP A 218 -16.43 -4.93 5.31
CA ASP A 218 -15.51 -3.85 4.95
C ASP A 218 -14.40 -4.34 4.00
N ALA A 219 -13.87 -5.55 4.23
CA ALA A 219 -12.81 -6.09 3.40
C ALA A 219 -13.34 -6.41 1.98
N TYR A 220 -14.52 -7.01 1.87
CA TYR A 220 -15.16 -7.23 0.57
C TYR A 220 -15.53 -5.92 -0.13
N ALA A 221 -15.99 -4.91 0.60
CA ALA A 221 -16.33 -3.61 0.03
C ALA A 221 -15.11 -2.93 -0.64
N GLU A 222 -13.96 -2.94 0.02
CA GLU A 222 -12.75 -2.28 -0.47
C GLU A 222 -12.03 -3.06 -1.58
N TYR A 223 -11.93 -4.38 -1.42
CA TYR A 223 -11.07 -5.23 -2.27
C TYR A 223 -11.81 -6.02 -3.35
N SER A 224 -13.14 -6.10 -3.27
CA SER A 224 -13.98 -6.87 -4.20
C SER A 224 -15.04 -6.03 -4.93
N SER A 225 -15.01 -4.70 -4.83
CA SER A 225 -16.00 -3.81 -5.48
C SER A 225 -16.03 -3.84 -7.02
N GLY A 226 -15.07 -4.51 -7.67
CA GLY A 226 -15.04 -4.73 -9.12
C GLY A 226 -15.41 -6.16 -9.55
N MET A 227 -15.77 -7.02 -8.60
CA MET A 227 -16.01 -8.45 -8.81
C MET A 227 -17.47 -8.71 -9.20
N ALA A 228 -17.72 -9.54 -10.22
CA ALA A 228 -19.06 -10.00 -10.51
C ALA A 228 -19.54 -11.03 -9.47
N GLU A 229 -20.85 -11.26 -9.40
CA GLU A 229 -21.43 -12.22 -8.46
C GLU A 229 -20.92 -13.64 -8.76
N GLY A 230 -20.27 -14.28 -7.78
CA GLY A 230 -19.67 -15.61 -7.92
C GLY A 230 -18.23 -15.65 -8.47
N GLU A 231 -17.63 -14.50 -8.82
CA GLU A 231 -16.20 -14.43 -9.17
C GLU A 231 -15.32 -14.49 -7.90
N ALA A 232 -14.00 -14.38 -8.09
CA ALA A 232 -13.02 -14.29 -7.03
C ALA A 232 -12.04 -13.15 -7.30
N SER A 233 -11.52 -12.55 -6.22
CA SER A 233 -10.53 -11.48 -6.29
C SER A 233 -9.26 -11.92 -5.57
N ILE A 234 -8.11 -11.76 -6.22
CA ILE A 234 -6.79 -11.97 -5.63
C ILE A 234 -6.09 -10.63 -5.58
N VAL A 235 -5.68 -10.22 -4.38
CA VAL A 235 -4.96 -8.97 -4.14
C VAL A 235 -3.60 -9.29 -3.55
N ILE A 236 -2.53 -8.79 -4.17
CA ILE A 236 -1.17 -8.92 -3.67
C ILE A 236 -0.78 -7.59 -3.02
N VAL A 237 -0.57 -7.61 -1.72
CA VAL A 237 -0.03 -6.48 -0.94
C VAL A 237 1.47 -6.69 -0.72
N ARG A 238 2.25 -5.66 -0.97
CA ARG A 238 3.70 -5.64 -0.80
C ARG A 238 4.07 -5.49 0.68
N PRO A 239 5.33 -5.79 1.06
CA PRO A 239 5.79 -5.60 2.44
C PRO A 239 5.80 -4.13 2.91
N ASP A 240 5.73 -3.17 1.99
CA ASP A 240 5.52 -1.74 2.28
C ASP A 240 4.04 -1.33 2.27
N GLU A 241 3.14 -2.32 2.39
CA GLU A 241 1.67 -2.18 2.45
C GLU A 241 1.03 -1.58 1.20
N MET A 242 1.77 -1.48 0.10
CA MET A 242 1.25 -1.02 -1.18
C MET A 242 0.61 -2.18 -1.94
N ILE A 243 -0.51 -1.94 -2.61
CA ILE A 243 -1.11 -2.96 -3.48
C ILE A 243 -0.20 -3.15 -4.70
N GLY A 244 0.39 -4.33 -4.85
CA GLY A 244 1.24 -4.70 -5.97
C GLY A 244 0.47 -5.21 -7.18
N ALA A 245 -0.62 -5.96 -6.95
CA ALA A 245 -1.46 -6.50 -8.02
C ALA A 245 -2.90 -6.75 -7.53
N VAL A 246 -3.85 -6.68 -8.46
CA VAL A 246 -5.24 -7.08 -8.27
C VAL A 246 -5.65 -7.90 -9.48
N ILE A 247 -6.20 -9.08 -9.25
CA ILE A 247 -6.61 -10.04 -10.28
C ILE A 247 -8.05 -10.44 -9.97
N PHE A 248 -8.93 -10.30 -10.97
CA PHE A 248 -10.30 -10.81 -10.92
C PHE A 248 -10.37 -12.05 -11.81
N GLY A 249 -11.16 -13.06 -11.41
CA GLY A 249 -11.34 -14.28 -12.19
C GLY A 249 -12.41 -15.20 -11.65
#